data_AF-A0A5C1AS15-F1
#
_entry.id   AF-A0A5C1AS15-F1
#
_cell.length_a   1.000
_cell.length_b   1.000
_cell.length_c   1.000
_cell.angle_alpha   90.00
_cell.angle_beta   90.00
_cell.angle_gamma   90.00
#
_symmetry.space_group_name_H-M   'P 1'
#
loop_
_entity.id
_entity.type
_entity.pdbx_description
1 polymer ?
#
loop_
_entity_poly.entity_id
_entity_poly.type
_entity_poly.pdbx_seq_one_letter_code
_entity_poly.pdbx_strand_id
1 'polypeptide(L)'
;MRFLALTVILSVASNVLAGPTTYDGQHEIGTINLTVAYFVPKDRTPLPDWKDRIEYYVRRVSAFHYRELDGRSKIKAAVRPKPLVAESVAADFRQGDQNRAFYKTMDDVKALLKWKPDGTAGFPILLVLSDINWRELDDFRRVRTIDGRDVHEGNVSLNGRHFPGAESGGARAVYIAKGGYGMGLVSGDGWRVPYSGGSDCVVYHEGLGHTIGLPHPEPIDNTVMGTAQYQFWINEAKLNVKQKEKLG
;
A
#
# COMPACT_ATOMS: atom_id res chain seq x y z
N MET A 1 19.16 26.53 -66.16
CA MET A 1 19.53 26.03 -64.81
C MET A 1 18.25 25.60 -64.10
N ARG A 2 18.04 24.29 -63.91
CA ARG A 2 16.90 23.74 -63.16
C ARG A 2 17.40 23.38 -61.76
N PHE A 3 16.93 24.08 -60.74
CA PHE A 3 17.20 23.71 -59.35
C PHE A 3 16.30 22.53 -58.97
N LEU A 4 16.92 21.39 -58.69
CA LEU A 4 16.28 20.25 -58.05
C LEU A 4 16.24 20.55 -56.54
N ALA A 5 15.06 20.85 -56.01
CA ALA A 5 14.85 20.95 -54.57
C ALA A 5 14.67 19.54 -53.99
N LEU A 6 15.71 19.05 -53.30
CA LEU A 6 15.67 17.79 -52.58
C LEU A 6 14.98 18.02 -51.23
N THR A 7 13.71 17.66 -51.10
CA THR A 7 13.00 17.70 -49.83
C THR A 7 13.41 16.49 -49.00
N VAL A 8 14.23 16.70 -47.97
CA VAL A 8 14.53 15.70 -46.94
C VAL A 8 13.34 15.64 -45.99
N ILE A 9 12.56 14.56 -46.04
CA ILE A 9 11.53 14.26 -45.05
C ILE A 9 12.25 13.62 -43.85
N LEU A 10 12.51 14.42 -42.80
CA LEU A 10 12.88 13.86 -41.50
C LEU A 10 11.65 13.16 -40.91
N SER A 11 11.64 11.83 -40.96
CA SER A 11 10.74 11.01 -40.15
C SER A 11 11.20 11.10 -38.69
N VAL A 12 10.69 12.08 -37.95
CA VAL A 12 10.78 12.09 -36.49
C VAL A 12 9.89 10.94 -36.02
N ALA A 13 10.48 9.77 -35.78
CA ALA A 13 9.79 8.68 -35.12
C ALA A 13 9.28 9.23 -33.78
N SER A 14 7.97 9.47 -33.70
CA SER A 14 7.32 9.77 -32.44
C SER A 14 7.47 8.54 -31.57
N ASN A 15 8.52 8.51 -30.75
CA ASN A 15 8.54 7.65 -29.58
C ASN A 15 7.38 8.12 -28.70
N VAL A 16 6.19 7.58 -28.95
CA VAL A 16 5.11 7.61 -27.97
C VAL A 16 5.71 6.91 -26.76
N LEU A 17 6.13 7.70 -25.77
CA LEU A 17 6.60 7.19 -24.50
C LEU A 17 5.53 6.24 -23.98
N ALA A 18 5.83 4.95 -23.96
CA ALA A 18 4.94 3.95 -23.40
C ALA A 18 4.54 4.41 -21.99
N GLY A 19 3.24 4.42 -21.70
CA GLY A 19 2.71 4.82 -20.39
C GLY A 19 3.31 3.95 -19.28
N PRO A 20 3.25 4.41 -18.01
CA PRO A 20 3.82 3.63 -16.93
C PRO A 20 3.07 2.31 -16.78
N THR A 21 3.79 1.27 -16.36
CA THR A 21 3.27 -0.09 -16.23
C THR A 21 3.57 -0.69 -14.85
N THR A 22 2.93 -1.80 -14.51
CA THR A 22 3.35 -2.66 -13.40
C THR A 22 4.82 -3.05 -13.57
N TYR A 23 5.49 -3.41 -12.48
CA TYR A 23 6.94 -3.64 -12.50
C TYR A 23 7.42 -4.72 -13.49
N ASP A 24 6.54 -5.67 -13.83
CA ASP A 24 6.76 -6.71 -14.84
C ASP A 24 6.45 -6.28 -16.28
N GLY A 25 6.00 -5.04 -16.49
CA GLY A 25 5.62 -4.48 -17.79
C GLY A 25 4.26 -4.92 -18.33
N GLN A 26 3.45 -5.65 -17.56
CA GLN A 26 2.26 -6.33 -18.10
C GLN A 26 0.99 -5.46 -18.14
N HIS A 27 0.79 -4.58 -17.17
CA HIS A 27 -0.44 -3.78 -17.06
C HIS A 27 -0.13 -2.30 -17.01
N GLU A 28 -0.93 -1.49 -17.70
CA GLU A 28 -0.85 -0.03 -17.64
C GLU A 28 -1.26 0.45 -16.24
N ILE A 29 -0.52 1.41 -15.67
CA ILE A 29 -0.78 1.99 -14.35
C ILE A 29 -0.88 3.51 -14.35
N GLY A 30 -0.92 4.18 -15.50
CA GLY A 30 -1.03 5.64 -15.58
C GLY A 30 -2.27 6.17 -14.86
N THR A 31 -3.30 5.33 -14.69
CA THR A 31 -4.29 5.51 -13.63
C THR A 31 -4.42 4.25 -12.78
N ILE A 32 -4.34 4.40 -11.46
CA ILE A 32 -4.64 3.37 -10.47
C ILE A 32 -6.03 3.63 -9.88
N ASN A 33 -6.92 2.64 -9.96
CA ASN A 33 -8.23 2.67 -9.29
C ASN A 33 -8.11 2.00 -7.92
N LEU A 34 -7.96 2.83 -6.88
CA LEU A 34 -7.74 2.36 -5.52
C LEU A 34 -9.06 2.30 -4.74
N THR A 35 -9.55 1.10 -4.47
CA THR A 35 -10.66 0.89 -3.51
C THR A 35 -10.07 0.78 -2.11
N VAL A 36 -10.49 1.64 -1.18
CA VAL A 36 -9.99 1.63 0.20
C VAL A 36 -11.10 1.30 1.18
N ALA A 37 -10.90 0.29 2.02
CA ALA A 37 -11.87 -0.14 3.03
C ALA A 37 -11.26 -0.20 4.43
N TYR A 38 -11.98 0.36 5.41
CA TYR A 38 -11.71 0.12 6.84
C TYR A 38 -12.42 -1.15 7.27
N PHE A 39 -11.67 -2.15 7.70
CA PHE A 39 -12.18 -3.45 8.14
C PHE A 39 -12.20 -3.56 9.67
N VAL A 40 -13.32 -4.02 10.23
CA VAL A 40 -13.55 -4.11 11.68
C VAL A 40 -14.24 -5.44 12.02
N PRO A 41 -13.70 -6.29 12.90
CA PRO A 41 -14.41 -7.48 13.40
C PRO A 41 -15.67 -7.11 14.22
N LYS A 42 -16.64 -8.03 14.36
CA LYS A 42 -17.94 -7.72 15.02
C LYS A 42 -17.82 -7.28 16.48
N ASP A 43 -16.79 -7.73 17.17
CA ASP A 43 -16.53 -7.50 18.59
C ASP A 43 -15.67 -6.25 18.83
N ARG A 44 -15.45 -5.44 17.79
CA ARG A 44 -14.66 -4.22 17.84
C ARG A 44 -15.54 -3.02 17.53
N THR A 45 -15.25 -1.92 18.22
CA THR A 45 -15.86 -0.62 17.94
C THR A 45 -14.98 0.10 16.91
N PRO A 46 -15.53 0.49 15.74
CA PRO A 46 -14.80 1.32 14.79
C PRO A 46 -14.26 2.59 15.45
N LEU A 47 -13.02 2.98 15.14
CA LEU A 47 -12.49 4.26 15.61
C LEU A 47 -13.40 5.42 15.18
N PRO A 48 -13.67 6.43 16.00
CA PRO A 48 -14.57 7.53 15.63
C PRO A 48 -14.02 8.39 14.49
N ASP A 49 -12.71 8.54 14.39
CA ASP A 49 -11.99 9.39 13.42
C ASP A 49 -11.31 8.58 12.30
N TRP A 50 -11.72 7.31 12.12
CA TRP A 50 -11.10 6.39 11.16
C TRP A 50 -11.01 7.00 9.75
N LYS A 51 -12.07 7.67 9.30
CA LYS A 51 -12.19 8.15 7.92
C LYS A 51 -11.16 9.25 7.64
N ASP A 52 -11.02 10.20 8.55
CA ASP A 52 -10.06 11.30 8.42
C ASP A 52 -8.62 10.78 8.39
N ARG A 53 -8.31 9.74 9.20
CA ARG A 53 -6.99 9.08 9.17
C ARG A 53 -6.73 8.39 7.84
N ILE A 54 -7.68 7.62 7.34
CA ILE A 54 -7.55 6.94 6.05
C ILE A 54 -7.38 7.95 4.92
N GLU A 55 -8.20 8.99 4.87
CA GLU A 55 -8.12 10.03 3.84
C GLU A 55 -6.81 10.82 3.91
N TYR A 56 -6.27 11.05 5.11
CA TYR A 56 -4.93 11.60 5.30
C TYR A 56 -3.85 10.73 4.64
N TYR A 57 -3.86 9.41 4.91
CA TYR A 57 -2.91 8.48 4.28
C TYR A 57 -3.07 8.44 2.77
N VAL A 58 -4.30 8.28 2.27
CA VAL A 58 -4.63 8.24 0.84
C VAL A 58 -4.10 9.48 0.11
N ARG A 59 -4.29 10.68 0.68
CA ARG A 59 -3.76 11.91 0.09
C ARG A 59 -2.23 11.91 0.00
N ARG A 60 -1.55 11.48 1.08
CA ARG A 60 -0.08 11.48 1.13
C ARG A 60 0.54 10.44 0.21
N VAL A 61 0.02 9.22 0.20
CA VAL A 61 0.50 8.16 -0.72
C VAL A 61 0.21 8.53 -2.17
N SER A 62 -0.91 9.22 -2.44
CA SER A 62 -1.23 9.70 -3.80
C SER A 62 -0.24 10.76 -4.28
N ALA A 63 0.04 11.75 -3.43
CA ALA A 63 1.02 12.79 -3.75
C ALA A 63 2.43 12.22 -3.93
N PHE A 64 2.82 11.28 -3.07
CA PHE A 64 4.09 10.56 -3.19
C PHE A 64 4.18 9.80 -4.51
N HIS A 65 3.19 8.97 -4.84
CA HIS A 65 3.18 8.19 -6.08
C HIS A 65 3.31 9.07 -7.32
N TYR A 66 2.50 10.13 -7.38
CA TYR A 66 2.52 11.09 -8.48
C TYR A 66 3.89 11.74 -8.63
N ARG A 67 4.52 12.14 -7.51
CA ARG A 67 5.88 12.69 -7.51
C ARG A 67 6.92 11.66 -7.97
N GLU A 68 6.84 10.43 -7.49
CA GLU A 68 7.87 9.43 -7.79
C GLU A 68 7.89 8.98 -9.25
N LEU A 69 6.77 9.14 -9.97
CA LEU A 69 6.61 8.83 -11.39
C LEU A 69 6.43 10.08 -12.26
N ASP A 70 6.92 11.24 -11.80
CA ASP A 70 6.94 12.50 -12.56
C ASP A 70 5.58 12.89 -13.18
N GLY A 71 4.51 12.59 -12.46
CA GLY A 71 3.12 12.86 -12.83
C GLY A 71 2.52 11.94 -13.90
N ARG A 72 3.26 10.91 -14.34
CA ARG A 72 2.82 9.97 -15.38
C ARG A 72 1.81 8.94 -14.88
N SER A 73 1.73 8.75 -13.57
CA SER A 73 0.75 7.89 -12.90
C SER A 73 0.00 8.65 -11.80
N LYS A 74 -1.32 8.42 -11.73
CA LYS A 74 -2.21 9.02 -10.73
C LYS A 74 -3.08 7.97 -10.05
N ILE A 75 -3.38 8.21 -8.77
CA ILE A 75 -4.30 7.38 -8.01
C ILE A 75 -5.68 8.04 -7.97
N LYS A 76 -6.69 7.30 -8.43
CA LYS A 76 -8.09 7.60 -8.22
C LYS A 76 -8.60 6.74 -7.07
N ALA A 77 -8.58 7.31 -5.87
CA ALA A 77 -9.00 6.61 -4.67
C ALA A 77 -10.50 6.74 -4.40
N ALA A 78 -11.11 5.64 -3.97
CA ALA A 78 -12.48 5.55 -3.49
C ALA A 78 -12.47 4.94 -2.08
N VAL A 79 -12.50 5.81 -1.06
CA VAL A 79 -12.65 5.38 0.34
C VAL A 79 -14.12 5.02 0.58
N ARG A 80 -14.37 3.81 1.08
CA ARG A 80 -15.73 3.38 1.43
C ARG A 80 -16.33 4.33 2.47
N PRO A 81 -17.63 4.67 2.39
CA PRO A 81 -18.22 5.69 3.27
C PRO A 81 -18.51 5.19 4.69
N LYS A 82 -18.46 3.88 4.91
CA LYS A 82 -18.74 3.22 6.20
C LYS A 82 -17.67 2.16 6.46
N PRO A 83 -17.33 1.87 7.73
CA PRO A 83 -16.56 0.69 8.09
C PRO A 83 -17.23 -0.58 7.55
N LEU A 84 -16.41 -1.54 7.11
CA LEU A 84 -16.85 -2.89 6.81
C LEU A 84 -16.73 -3.71 8.08
N VAL A 85 -17.87 -3.97 8.70
CA VAL A 85 -17.96 -4.79 9.90
C VAL A 85 -18.15 -6.24 9.48
N ALA A 86 -17.25 -7.12 9.93
CA ALA A 86 -17.34 -8.56 9.72
C ALA A 86 -18.37 -9.21 10.63
N GLU A 87 -18.85 -10.41 10.26
CA GLU A 87 -19.67 -11.26 11.15
C GLU A 87 -18.81 -12.10 12.13
N SER A 88 -17.51 -12.21 11.87
CA SER A 88 -16.55 -12.95 12.71
C SER A 88 -15.93 -12.05 13.77
N VAL A 89 -15.53 -12.64 14.91
CA VAL A 89 -14.81 -11.91 15.97
C VAL A 89 -13.32 -11.77 15.63
N ALA A 90 -12.61 -10.86 16.29
CA ALA A 90 -11.18 -10.66 16.10
C ALA A 90 -10.38 -11.96 16.28
N ALA A 91 -10.72 -12.78 17.27
CA ALA A 91 -10.07 -14.06 17.53
C ALA A 91 -10.12 -15.03 16.34
N ASP A 92 -11.18 -15.00 15.52
CA ASP A 92 -11.32 -15.88 14.35
C ASP A 92 -10.31 -15.55 13.25
N PHE A 93 -9.95 -14.28 13.09
CA PHE A 93 -8.97 -13.82 12.12
C PHE A 93 -7.53 -14.11 12.56
N ARG A 94 -7.30 -14.28 13.86
CA ARG A 94 -5.97 -14.55 14.45
C ARG A 94 -5.60 -16.03 14.48
N GLN A 95 -6.51 -16.92 14.10
CA GLN A 95 -6.24 -18.35 14.10
C GLN A 95 -5.18 -18.72 13.05
N GLY A 96 -4.07 -19.29 13.49
CA GLY A 96 -2.97 -19.75 12.63
C GLY A 96 -1.83 -18.75 12.57
N ASP A 97 -1.46 -18.35 11.36
CA ASP A 97 -0.33 -17.45 11.10
C ASP A 97 -0.78 -16.16 10.38
N GLN A 98 0.18 -15.27 10.18
CA GLN A 98 0.00 -14.01 9.45
C GLN A 98 -0.54 -14.19 8.02
N ASN A 99 -0.23 -15.30 7.33
CA ASN A 99 -0.72 -15.55 5.98
C ASN A 99 -2.21 -15.88 6.02
N ARG A 100 -2.60 -16.77 6.94
CA ARG A 100 -4.00 -17.14 7.13
C ARG A 100 -4.84 -15.93 7.55
N ALA A 101 -4.33 -15.10 8.46
CA ALA A 101 -4.99 -13.86 8.87
C ALA A 101 -5.19 -12.90 7.68
N PHE A 102 -4.14 -12.73 6.84
CA PHE A 102 -4.20 -11.93 5.62
C PHE A 102 -5.29 -12.44 4.66
N TYR A 103 -5.21 -13.70 4.22
CA TYR A 103 -6.13 -14.23 3.23
C TYR A 103 -7.57 -14.29 3.74
N LYS A 104 -7.79 -14.70 4.99
CA LYS A 104 -9.13 -14.70 5.59
C LYS A 104 -9.75 -13.31 5.63
N THR A 105 -8.97 -12.29 6.00
CA THR A 105 -9.46 -10.90 6.03
C THR A 105 -9.78 -10.40 4.63
N MET A 106 -8.89 -10.64 3.66
CA MET A 106 -9.09 -10.22 2.28
C MET A 106 -10.32 -10.90 1.65
N ASP A 107 -10.53 -12.19 1.91
CA ASP A 107 -11.70 -12.91 1.40
C ASP A 107 -13.01 -12.38 1.99
N ASP A 108 -13.03 -12.12 3.30
CA ASP A 108 -14.21 -11.56 3.98
C ASP A 108 -14.54 -10.14 3.46
N VAL A 109 -13.53 -9.28 3.33
CA VAL A 109 -13.69 -7.93 2.75
C VAL A 109 -14.21 -8.00 1.31
N LYS A 110 -13.65 -8.90 0.48
CA LYS A 110 -14.12 -9.08 -0.89
C LYS A 110 -15.57 -9.54 -0.94
N ALA A 111 -15.96 -10.48 -0.08
CA ALA A 111 -17.33 -10.97 0.01
C ALA A 111 -18.30 -9.84 0.42
N LEU A 112 -17.97 -9.10 1.48
CA LEU A 112 -18.78 -7.97 1.99
C LEU A 112 -18.94 -6.86 0.95
N LEU A 113 -17.87 -6.54 0.23
CA LEU A 113 -17.91 -5.53 -0.84
C LEU A 113 -18.51 -6.04 -2.14
N LYS A 114 -18.62 -7.38 -2.31
CA LYS A 114 -18.78 -8.03 -3.61
C LYS A 114 -17.74 -7.51 -4.61
N TRP A 115 -16.52 -7.29 -4.13
CA TRP A 115 -15.47 -6.63 -4.90
C TRP A 115 -15.00 -7.52 -6.05
N LYS A 116 -14.99 -6.96 -7.25
CA LYS A 116 -14.44 -7.56 -8.46
C LYS A 116 -13.44 -6.58 -9.05
N PRO A 117 -12.22 -7.02 -9.38
CA PRO A 117 -11.26 -6.16 -10.04
C PRO A 117 -11.83 -5.70 -11.39
N ASP A 118 -11.75 -4.39 -11.64
CA ASP A 118 -12.20 -3.77 -12.89
C ASP A 118 -11.10 -2.83 -13.40
N GLY A 119 -10.48 -3.23 -14.51
CA GLY A 119 -9.38 -2.50 -15.14
C GLY A 119 -9.80 -1.45 -16.16
N THR A 120 -11.10 -1.29 -16.46
CA THR A 120 -11.52 -0.45 -17.61
C THR A 120 -11.15 1.02 -17.47
N ALA A 121 -11.05 1.52 -16.24
CA ALA A 121 -10.74 2.92 -15.94
C ALA A 121 -9.35 3.12 -15.31
N GLY A 122 -8.49 2.10 -15.32
CA GLY A 122 -7.20 2.08 -14.63
C GLY A 122 -6.99 0.82 -13.78
N PHE A 123 -5.74 0.56 -13.42
CA PHE A 123 -5.31 -0.66 -12.71
C PHE A 123 -6.00 -0.79 -11.34
N PRO A 124 -6.76 -1.88 -11.09
CA PRO A 124 -7.55 -2.03 -9.88
C PRO A 124 -6.71 -2.53 -8.70
N ILE A 125 -6.81 -1.82 -7.58
CA ILE A 125 -6.19 -2.19 -6.31
C ILE A 125 -7.24 -2.16 -5.19
N LEU A 126 -7.27 -3.20 -4.36
CA LEU A 126 -8.01 -3.22 -3.10
C LEU A 126 -7.06 -3.04 -1.92
N LEU A 127 -7.16 -1.90 -1.23
CA LEU A 127 -6.44 -1.61 0.00
C LEU A 127 -7.36 -1.76 1.21
N VAL A 128 -7.02 -2.68 2.10
CA VAL A 128 -7.70 -2.92 3.37
C VAL A 128 -6.87 -2.35 4.51
N LEU A 129 -7.46 -1.44 5.27
CA LEU A 129 -6.91 -0.96 6.53
C LEU A 129 -7.68 -1.67 7.65
N SER A 130 -7.04 -2.61 8.33
CA SER A 130 -7.69 -3.48 9.32
C SER A 130 -7.58 -2.88 10.72
N ASP A 131 -8.65 -2.94 11.52
CA ASP A 131 -8.62 -2.53 12.93
C ASP A 131 -7.70 -3.42 13.78
N ILE A 132 -7.53 -4.68 13.37
CA ILE A 132 -6.83 -5.70 14.13
C ILE A 132 -5.46 -6.03 13.57
N ASN A 133 -4.63 -6.54 14.48
CA ASN A 133 -3.38 -7.23 14.23
C ASN A 133 -3.58 -8.76 14.19
N TRP A 134 -2.65 -9.50 13.58
CA TRP A 134 -2.75 -10.97 13.48
C TRP A 134 -2.47 -11.67 14.81
N ARG A 135 -1.77 -11.00 15.73
CA ARG A 135 -1.76 -11.30 17.16
C ARG A 135 -2.28 -10.08 17.95
N GLU A 136 -2.50 -10.26 19.24
CA GLU A 136 -3.03 -9.22 20.11
C GLU A 136 -2.04 -8.06 20.28
N LEU A 137 -2.40 -6.91 19.72
CA LEU A 137 -1.80 -5.58 19.95
C LEU A 137 -2.89 -4.55 19.74
N ASP A 138 -3.96 -4.69 20.51
CA ASP A 138 -5.25 -4.05 20.26
C ASP A 138 -5.39 -2.66 20.85
N ASP A 139 -4.40 -2.24 21.64
CA ASP A 139 -4.26 -0.89 22.16
C ASP A 139 -3.27 -0.06 21.32
N PHE A 140 -3.13 1.22 21.67
CA PHE A 140 -2.18 2.14 21.05
C PHE A 140 -0.75 2.02 21.60
N ARG A 141 -0.54 1.14 22.59
CA ARG A 141 0.72 1.04 23.36
C ARG A 141 1.68 0.02 22.76
N ARG A 142 1.16 -0.95 22.01
CA ARG A 142 1.93 -2.08 21.45
C ARG A 142 2.66 -2.90 22.51
N VAL A 143 2.08 -2.99 23.69
CA VAL A 143 2.64 -3.78 24.77
C VAL A 143 1.94 -5.13 24.79
N ARG A 144 2.72 -6.20 24.77
CA ARG A 144 2.24 -7.56 25.03
C ARG A 144 2.77 -8.01 26.37
N THR A 145 1.93 -8.65 27.17
CA THR A 145 2.38 -9.34 28.37
C THR A 145 2.86 -10.74 27.99
N ILE A 146 4.16 -11.01 28.17
CA ILE A 146 4.81 -12.30 27.93
C ILE A 146 5.37 -12.77 29.27
N ASP A 147 4.93 -13.94 29.75
CA ASP A 147 5.37 -14.52 31.02
C ASP A 147 5.26 -13.54 32.21
N GLY A 148 4.17 -12.77 32.25
CA GLY A 148 3.91 -11.76 33.28
C GLY A 148 4.72 -10.47 33.16
N ARG A 149 5.46 -10.28 32.06
CA ARG A 149 6.24 -9.06 31.78
C ARG A 149 5.70 -8.32 30.58
N ASP A 150 5.60 -7.01 30.71
CA ASP A 150 5.22 -6.13 29.61
C ASP A 150 6.41 -5.94 28.66
N VAL A 151 6.21 -6.33 27.40
CA VAL A 151 7.19 -6.21 26.32
C VAL A 151 6.58 -5.35 25.23
N HIS A 152 7.25 -4.24 24.91
CA HIS A 152 6.86 -3.39 23.79
C HIS A 152 7.29 -4.04 22.47
N GLU A 153 6.35 -4.21 21.55
CA GLU A 153 6.59 -4.66 20.19
C GLU A 153 6.63 -3.48 19.21
N GLY A 154 7.59 -3.49 18.29
CA GLY A 154 7.77 -2.45 17.28
C GLY A 154 9.12 -1.75 17.40
N ASN A 155 9.41 -0.92 16.40
CA ASN A 155 10.72 -0.29 16.28
C ASN A 155 10.74 1.04 17.04
N VAL A 156 11.58 1.14 18.06
CA VAL A 156 11.89 2.39 18.75
C VAL A 156 13.29 2.80 18.33
N SER A 157 13.39 3.88 17.58
CA SER A 157 14.68 4.42 17.16
C SER A 157 15.45 5.05 18.33
N LEU A 158 16.74 5.31 18.13
CA LEU A 158 17.65 5.85 19.15
C LEU A 158 17.19 7.17 19.78
N ASN A 159 16.34 7.95 19.11
CA ASN A 159 15.79 9.20 19.64
C ASN A 159 14.41 9.05 20.31
N GLY A 160 13.98 7.80 20.56
CA GLY A 160 12.70 7.49 21.19
C GLY A 160 11.49 7.56 20.25
N ARG A 161 11.67 7.77 18.94
CA ARG A 161 10.55 7.71 17.99
C ARG A 161 10.13 6.26 17.74
N HIS A 162 8.82 6.05 17.82
CA HIS A 162 8.16 4.80 17.49
C HIS A 162 7.82 4.74 16.00
N PHE A 163 8.03 3.58 15.39
CA PHE A 163 7.72 3.28 14.00
C PHE A 163 6.92 1.96 13.88
N PRO A 164 6.12 1.76 12.82
CA PRO A 164 5.52 0.47 12.48
C PRO A 164 6.52 -0.68 12.42
N GLY A 165 6.01 -1.92 12.54
CA GLY A 165 6.83 -3.13 12.44
C GLY A 165 6.84 -3.97 13.72
N ALA A 166 5.73 -4.01 14.46
CA ALA A 166 5.57 -4.98 15.54
C ALA A 166 5.45 -6.41 14.97
N GLU A 167 6.04 -7.40 15.63
CA GLU A 167 5.97 -8.81 15.20
C GLU A 167 4.52 -9.30 15.14
N SER A 168 3.70 -8.89 16.11
CA SER A 168 2.27 -9.23 16.17
C SER A 168 1.40 -8.43 15.20
N GLY A 169 1.93 -7.32 14.66
CA GLY A 169 1.33 -6.54 13.58
C GLY A 169 1.69 -7.12 12.22
N GLY A 170 1.37 -6.38 11.16
CA GLY A 170 1.81 -6.76 9.83
C GLY A 170 1.09 -6.01 8.74
N ALA A 171 1.79 -5.84 7.64
CA ALA A 171 1.16 -5.43 6.41
C ALA A 171 1.67 -6.39 5.33
N ARG A 172 0.82 -6.62 4.33
CA ARG A 172 1.09 -7.58 3.28
C ARG A 172 0.33 -7.19 2.02
N ALA A 173 0.96 -7.43 0.88
CA ALA A 173 0.33 -7.34 -0.40
C ALA A 173 0.48 -8.59 -1.26
N VAL A 174 -0.40 -8.69 -2.25
CA VAL A 174 -0.28 -9.59 -3.39
C VAL A 174 -0.56 -8.83 -4.68
N TYR A 175 0.25 -9.07 -5.68
CA TYR A 175 0.01 -8.67 -7.06
C TYR A 175 -0.35 -9.92 -7.87
N ILE A 176 -1.51 -9.89 -8.54
CA ILE A 176 -2.05 -11.02 -9.29
C ILE A 176 -1.89 -10.73 -10.78
N ALA A 177 -0.70 -10.99 -11.33
CA ALA A 177 -0.33 -10.64 -12.70
C ALA A 177 -1.33 -11.14 -13.76
N LYS A 178 -1.71 -12.42 -13.72
CA LYS A 178 -2.70 -12.97 -14.67
C LYS A 178 -4.09 -12.33 -14.54
N GLY A 179 -4.44 -11.87 -13.34
CA GLY A 179 -5.71 -11.21 -13.06
C GLY A 179 -5.71 -9.70 -13.33
N GLY A 180 -4.53 -9.09 -13.46
CA GLY A 180 -4.39 -7.64 -13.66
C GLY A 180 -4.89 -6.81 -12.48
N TYR A 181 -4.62 -7.24 -11.25
CA TYR A 181 -5.02 -6.49 -10.06
C TYR A 181 -4.07 -6.71 -8.87
N GLY A 182 -4.17 -5.81 -7.90
CA GLY A 182 -3.42 -5.86 -6.66
C GLY A 182 -4.31 -5.84 -5.43
N MET A 183 -3.82 -6.40 -4.32
CA MET A 183 -4.51 -6.37 -3.03
C MET A 183 -3.51 -6.16 -1.90
N GLY A 184 -3.77 -5.19 -1.04
CA GLY A 184 -2.93 -4.87 0.12
C GLY A 184 -3.76 -4.84 1.40
N LEU A 185 -3.17 -5.31 2.49
CA LEU A 185 -3.70 -5.21 3.84
C LEU A 185 -2.67 -4.55 4.73
N VAL A 186 -3.08 -3.53 5.47
CA VAL A 186 -2.27 -2.92 6.54
C VAL A 186 -3.02 -3.12 7.85
N SER A 187 -2.41 -3.83 8.80
CA SER A 187 -3.03 -4.11 10.10
C SER A 187 -3.10 -2.87 10.99
N GLY A 188 -3.76 -3.00 12.14
CA GLY A 188 -3.88 -1.91 13.12
C GLY A 188 -2.52 -1.31 13.51
N ASP A 189 -1.46 -2.12 13.57
CA ASP A 189 -0.09 -1.68 13.80
C ASP A 189 0.42 -0.66 12.76
N GLY A 190 0.09 -0.88 11.49
CA GLY A 190 0.66 -0.13 10.37
C GLY A 190 0.00 1.22 10.12
N TRP A 191 -1.31 1.35 10.38
CA TRP A 191 -2.06 2.58 10.05
C TRP A 191 -2.85 3.18 11.22
N ARG A 192 -3.30 2.38 12.18
CA ARG A 192 -4.28 2.84 13.19
C ARG A 192 -3.64 3.79 14.18
N VAL A 193 -2.40 3.51 14.56
CA VAL A 193 -1.64 4.37 15.45
C VAL A 193 -0.73 5.26 14.59
N PRO A 194 -0.94 6.58 14.56
CA PRO A 194 -0.16 7.47 13.70
C PRO A 194 1.25 7.62 14.27
N TYR A 195 2.21 6.96 13.63
CA TYR A 195 3.62 7.05 14.01
C TYR A 195 4.35 8.10 13.20
N SER A 196 5.40 8.66 13.80
CA SER A 196 6.33 9.58 13.17
C SER A 196 6.86 9.01 11.85
N GLY A 197 6.27 9.41 10.72
CA GLY A 197 6.73 9.13 9.36
C GLY A 197 6.59 7.69 8.82
N GLY A 198 6.33 6.68 9.65
CA GLY A 198 6.36 5.29 9.19
C GLY A 198 5.06 4.76 8.57
N SER A 199 3.89 5.21 9.06
CA SER A 199 2.60 4.60 8.67
C SER A 199 2.21 4.86 7.22
N ASP A 200 2.45 6.07 6.71
CA ASP A 200 2.23 6.38 5.30
C ASP A 200 3.21 5.60 4.40
N CYS A 201 4.45 5.38 4.85
CA CYS A 201 5.39 4.49 4.16
C CYS A 201 4.87 3.05 4.11
N VAL A 202 4.36 2.48 5.21
CA VAL A 202 3.76 1.12 5.21
C VAL A 202 2.57 1.05 4.26
N VAL A 203 1.66 2.04 4.34
CA VAL A 203 0.48 2.09 3.47
C VAL A 203 0.87 2.19 2.00
N TYR A 204 1.92 2.93 1.66
CA TYR A 204 2.43 2.92 0.29
C TYR A 204 3.08 1.57 -0.05
N HIS A 205 4.01 1.10 0.75
CA HIS A 205 4.81 -0.10 0.51
C HIS A 205 3.93 -1.32 0.24
N GLU A 206 3.01 -1.60 1.15
CA GLU A 206 2.16 -2.79 1.12
C GLU A 206 0.82 -2.51 0.45
N GLY A 207 0.28 -1.29 0.58
CA GLY A 207 -1.00 -0.98 -0.02
C GLY A 207 -0.94 -0.70 -1.51
N LEU A 208 0.19 -0.20 -2.02
CA LEU A 208 0.39 0.20 -3.41
C LEU A 208 1.62 -0.46 -4.05
N GLY A 209 2.80 -0.31 -3.48
CA GLY A 209 4.07 -0.70 -4.12
C GLY A 209 4.11 -2.17 -4.51
N HIS A 210 3.95 -3.06 -3.54
CA HIS A 210 3.88 -4.50 -3.81
C HIS A 210 2.67 -4.89 -4.66
N THR A 211 1.56 -4.15 -4.57
CA THR A 211 0.34 -4.45 -5.36
C THR A 211 0.47 -4.13 -6.85
N ILE A 212 1.44 -3.29 -7.24
CA ILE A 212 1.84 -3.06 -8.64
C ILE A 212 3.11 -3.86 -9.02
N GLY A 213 3.52 -4.80 -8.18
CA GLY A 213 4.62 -5.72 -8.44
C GLY A 213 6.01 -5.21 -8.09
N LEU A 214 6.14 -4.06 -7.42
CA LEU A 214 7.47 -3.60 -6.97
C LEU A 214 8.06 -4.61 -5.97
N PRO A 215 9.27 -5.11 -6.18
CA PRO A 215 9.96 -5.92 -5.19
C PRO A 215 10.63 -5.02 -4.15
N HIS A 216 11.07 -5.63 -3.05
CA HIS A 216 12.12 -5.02 -2.25
C HIS A 216 13.38 -4.83 -3.09
N PRO A 217 14.15 -3.76 -2.85
CA PRO A 217 15.44 -3.57 -3.49
C PRO A 217 16.44 -4.64 -3.01
N GLU A 218 17.34 -5.03 -3.91
CA GLU A 218 18.45 -5.94 -3.60
C GLU A 218 19.77 -5.26 -4.00
N PRO A 219 20.66 -4.95 -3.03
CA PRO A 219 20.47 -5.09 -1.58
C PRO A 219 19.38 -4.16 -1.02
N ILE A 220 18.87 -4.51 0.16
CA ILE A 220 17.91 -3.66 0.88
C ILE A 220 18.52 -2.28 1.12
N ASP A 221 17.74 -1.23 0.83
CA ASP A 221 18.16 0.16 0.96
C ASP A 221 17.16 0.97 1.82
N ASN A 222 17.34 2.29 1.82
CA ASN A 222 16.57 3.25 2.60
C ASN A 222 15.37 3.84 1.82
N THR A 223 14.90 3.17 0.76
CA THR A 223 13.72 3.58 -0.03
C THR A 223 12.41 3.18 0.63
N VAL A 224 11.29 3.67 0.09
CA VAL A 224 9.94 3.28 0.55
C VAL A 224 9.69 1.78 0.41
N MET A 225 10.30 1.13 -0.59
CA MET A 225 10.25 -0.33 -0.77
C MET A 225 11.32 -1.07 0.03
N GLY A 226 12.17 -0.36 0.76
CA GLY A 226 13.14 -0.92 1.70
C GLY A 226 12.78 -0.54 3.14
N THR A 227 13.67 0.19 3.81
CA THR A 227 13.58 0.45 5.26
C THR A 227 13.02 1.84 5.63
N ALA A 228 12.50 2.63 4.69
CA ALA A 228 12.06 4.00 4.96
C ALA A 228 11.02 4.11 6.07
N GLN A 229 10.17 3.09 6.25
CA GLN A 229 9.15 3.05 7.32
C GLN A 229 9.74 3.15 8.74
N TYR A 230 11.05 2.94 8.90
CA TYR A 230 11.77 3.03 10.18
C TYR A 230 12.63 4.30 10.30
N GLN A 231 12.65 5.15 9.28
CA GLN A 231 13.64 6.23 9.18
C GLN A 231 13.03 7.59 8.80
N PHE A 232 12.03 7.59 7.92
CA PHE A 232 11.58 8.79 7.22
C PHE A 232 10.08 8.95 7.29
N TRP A 233 9.63 10.17 7.02
CA TRP A 233 8.26 10.41 6.54
C TRP A 233 8.16 10.09 5.05
N ILE A 234 6.97 9.73 4.53
CA ILE A 234 6.85 9.42 3.09
C ILE A 234 7.30 10.57 2.18
N ASN A 235 7.19 11.83 2.62
CA ASN A 235 7.67 12.98 1.85
C ASN A 235 9.20 13.06 1.74
N GLU A 236 9.93 12.40 2.62
CA GLU A 236 11.40 12.27 2.59
C GLU A 236 11.85 10.94 1.95
N ALA A 237 10.95 9.96 1.88
CA ALA A 237 11.19 8.69 1.19
C ALA A 237 11.25 8.88 -0.34
N LYS A 238 11.65 7.81 -1.04
CA LYS A 238 11.74 7.73 -2.51
C LYS A 238 11.61 6.29 -2.98
N LEU A 239 11.33 6.07 -4.26
CA LEU A 239 11.67 4.84 -4.99
C LEU A 239 13.13 4.91 -5.46
N ASN A 240 13.80 3.77 -5.64
CA ASN A 240 15.11 3.79 -6.30
C ASN A 240 14.98 3.98 -7.82
N VAL A 241 16.11 4.34 -8.45
CA VAL A 241 16.19 4.64 -9.89
C VAL A 241 15.70 3.45 -10.73
N LYS A 242 16.16 2.24 -10.43
CA LYS A 242 15.78 1.02 -11.17
C LYS A 242 14.28 0.74 -11.12
N GLN A 243 13.64 0.95 -9.96
CA GLN A 243 12.20 0.79 -9.80
C GLN A 243 11.43 1.83 -10.62
N LYS A 244 11.88 3.10 -10.60
CA LYS A 244 11.26 4.16 -11.42
C LYS A 244 11.38 3.84 -12.91
N GLU A 245 12.58 3.50 -13.38
CA GLU A 245 12.82 3.13 -14.78
C GLU A 245 11.94 1.96 -15.24
N LYS A 246 11.68 0.98 -14.36
CA LYS A 246 10.82 -0.16 -14.67
C LYS A 246 9.33 0.16 -14.69
N LEU A 247 8.89 1.05 -13.81
CA LEU A 247 7.51 1.52 -13.84
C LEU A 247 7.25 2.48 -15.02
N GLY A 248 8.29 3.13 -15.55
CA GLY A 248 8.19 4.09 -16.64
C GLY A 248 7.69 5.43 -16.16
#